data_AF-A0A8J6JVR6-F1
#
_entry.id   AF-A0A8J6JVR6-F1
#
_cell.length_a   1.000
_cell.length_b   1.000
_cell.length_c   1.000
_cell.angle_alpha   90.00
_cell.angle_beta   90.00
_cell.angle_gamma   90.00
#
_symmetry.space_group_name_H-M   'P 1'
#
loop_
_entity.id
_entity.type
_entity.pdbx_description
1 polymer ?
#
loop_
_entity_poly.entity_id
_entity_poly.type
_entity_poly.pdbx_seq_one_letter_code
_entity_poly.pdbx_strand_id
1 'polypeptide(L)'
;MTHIGRYWINEEFWKRPDGPVFLLIGGEGAESEFSVLAGEHVELAQKHQALLVALEHRYYGASINQDGLTLEAMRFLSSQQALADLASFHLFVSQKYNLTQKNPWISFGGSYPGSLSAWFRLKFPHLVYAAVASSAPVRAELDFTDYNKVVAQSLSDPVIGGSSQCLDRVRKSFQEVDSILHAGNVSKLERDFSSCSPLQGPDDYTEFVSNLADIFMGAVQYNMESPGSDVRKICGHMVSAQSAYEGLRIVNSVSSSLWGANSHY
;
A
#
# COMPACT_ATOMS: atom_id res chain seq x y z
N MET A 1 -11.30 -18.09 20.81
CA MET A 1 -12.18 -17.64 19.71
C MET A 1 -11.50 -18.05 18.41
N THR A 2 -12.18 -18.80 17.55
CA THR A 2 -11.60 -19.25 16.27
C THR A 2 -11.81 -18.17 15.23
N HIS A 3 -10.79 -17.85 14.44
CA HIS A 3 -10.87 -16.88 13.35
C HIS A 3 -11.07 -17.62 12.02
N ILE A 4 -11.93 -17.07 11.15
CA ILE A 4 -12.12 -17.56 9.78
C ILE A 4 -11.14 -16.83 8.86
N GLY A 5 -10.19 -17.55 8.28
CA GLY A 5 -9.24 -17.03 7.30
C GLY A 5 -9.47 -17.61 5.90
N ARG A 6 -9.62 -16.74 4.90
CA ARG A 6 -9.64 -17.11 3.48
C ARG A 6 -8.21 -17.33 2.98
N TYR A 7 -8.03 -18.31 2.11
CA TYR A 7 -6.74 -18.62 1.53
C TYR A 7 -6.90 -19.15 0.11
N TRP A 8 -5.80 -19.12 -0.64
CA TRP A 8 -5.71 -19.65 -2.00
C TRP A 8 -4.56 -20.64 -2.11
N ILE A 9 -4.70 -21.64 -2.97
CA ILE A 9 -3.67 -22.64 -3.25
C ILE A 9 -3.60 -22.88 -4.75
N ASN A 10 -2.39 -22.87 -5.31
CA ASN A 10 -2.13 -23.27 -6.67
C ASN A 10 -1.01 -24.33 -6.70
N GLU A 11 -1.33 -25.49 -7.25
CA GLU A 11 -0.46 -26.67 -7.29
C GLU A 11 0.12 -26.92 -8.69
N GLU A 12 -0.20 -26.07 -9.67
CA GLU A 12 0.10 -26.26 -11.09
C GLU A 12 1.60 -26.52 -11.36
N PHE A 13 2.48 -25.78 -10.70
CA PHE A 13 3.92 -25.88 -10.90
C PHE A 13 4.62 -26.82 -9.91
N TRP A 14 3.90 -27.33 -8.90
CA TRP A 14 4.54 -27.97 -7.78
C TRP A 14 5.11 -29.35 -8.14
N LYS A 15 6.43 -29.52 -7.98
CA LYS A 15 7.08 -30.83 -8.08
C LYS A 15 6.77 -31.66 -6.85
N ARG A 16 5.66 -32.40 -6.87
CA ARG A 16 5.28 -33.28 -5.76
C ARG A 16 6.29 -34.43 -5.57
N PRO A 17 6.58 -34.85 -4.32
CA PRO A 17 6.25 -34.18 -3.06
C PRO A 17 7.35 -33.21 -2.60
N ASP A 18 8.41 -33.01 -3.39
CA ASP A 18 9.69 -32.45 -2.92
C ASP A 18 9.85 -30.93 -3.12
N GLY A 19 8.98 -30.28 -3.91
CA GLY A 19 9.09 -28.87 -4.23
C GLY A 19 8.94 -27.94 -3.02
N PRO A 20 9.53 -26.73 -3.06
CA PRO A 20 9.39 -25.74 -1.98
C PRO A 20 7.95 -25.20 -1.90
N VAL A 21 7.65 -24.44 -0.85
CA VAL A 21 6.37 -23.73 -0.70
C VAL A 21 6.61 -22.23 -0.72
N PHE A 22 5.90 -21.53 -1.59
CA PHE A 22 5.90 -20.07 -1.65
C PHE A 22 4.60 -19.56 -1.04
N LEU A 23 4.71 -18.83 0.07
CA LEU A 23 3.61 -18.25 0.82
C LEU A 23 3.53 -16.75 0.51
N LEU A 24 2.52 -16.32 -0.24
CA LEU A 24 2.16 -14.91 -0.32
C LEU A 24 1.35 -14.51 0.92
N ILE A 25 1.81 -13.50 1.65
CA ILE A 25 1.12 -12.96 2.81
C ILE A 25 0.20 -11.83 2.34
N GLY A 26 -1.10 -11.92 2.65
CA GLY A 26 -2.05 -10.86 2.39
C GLY A 26 -1.93 -9.70 3.39
N GLY A 27 -2.41 -8.52 2.99
CA GLY A 27 -2.24 -7.27 3.72
C GLY A 27 -3.54 -6.55 4.06
N GLU A 28 -3.46 -5.22 4.07
CA GLU A 28 -4.57 -4.28 4.27
C GLU A 28 -5.59 -4.25 3.11
N GLY A 29 -6.01 -5.42 2.63
CA GLY A 29 -6.93 -5.54 1.51
C GLY A 29 -7.49 -6.95 1.34
N ALA A 30 -8.48 -7.06 0.47
CA ALA A 30 -9.02 -8.35 0.09
C ALA A 30 -8.07 -9.08 -0.87
N GLU A 31 -7.75 -10.34 -0.56
CA GLU A 31 -7.06 -11.25 -1.46
C GLU A 31 -8.03 -11.84 -2.50
N SER A 32 -7.48 -12.33 -3.60
CA SER A 32 -8.24 -12.92 -4.71
C SER A 32 -7.50 -14.13 -5.29
N GLU A 33 -8.07 -14.83 -6.27
CA GLU A 33 -7.33 -15.91 -6.93
C GLU A 33 -6.01 -15.44 -7.56
N PHE A 34 -5.91 -14.16 -7.96
CA PHE A 34 -4.70 -13.60 -8.55
C PHE A 34 -3.48 -13.67 -7.63
N SER A 35 -3.71 -13.74 -6.32
CA SER A 35 -2.68 -13.95 -5.29
C SER A 35 -1.84 -15.22 -5.49
N VAL A 36 -2.34 -16.20 -6.26
CA VAL A 36 -1.60 -17.43 -6.64
C VAL A 36 -1.56 -17.67 -8.15
N LEU A 37 -2.00 -16.71 -8.96
CA LEU A 37 -2.03 -16.81 -10.44
C LEU A 37 -1.13 -15.78 -11.14
N ALA A 38 -0.75 -14.68 -10.48
CA ALA A 38 0.09 -13.64 -11.06
C ALA A 38 1.08 -13.03 -10.06
N GLY A 39 2.14 -12.40 -10.57
CA GLY A 39 3.17 -11.72 -9.78
C GLY A 39 4.51 -12.47 -9.75
N GLU A 40 5.54 -11.80 -9.26
CA GLU A 40 6.92 -12.31 -9.25
C GLU A 40 7.03 -13.65 -8.48
N HIS A 41 6.31 -13.82 -7.37
CA HIS A 41 6.29 -15.07 -6.62
C HIS A 41 5.73 -16.23 -7.42
N VAL A 42 4.80 -15.99 -8.35
CA VAL A 42 4.25 -17.02 -9.24
C VAL A 42 5.25 -17.38 -10.35
N GLU A 43 5.90 -16.39 -10.95
CA GLU A 43 6.97 -16.62 -11.95
C GLU A 43 8.13 -17.41 -11.34
N LEU A 44 8.55 -17.05 -10.12
CA LEU A 44 9.55 -17.78 -9.37
C LEU A 44 9.06 -19.19 -9.02
N ALA A 45 7.79 -19.37 -8.64
CA ALA A 45 7.24 -20.68 -8.33
C ALA A 45 7.28 -21.61 -9.54
N GLN A 46 6.99 -21.10 -10.75
CA GLN A 46 7.12 -21.87 -11.98
C GLN A 46 8.56 -22.35 -12.20
N LYS A 47 9.54 -21.45 -12.01
CA LYS A 47 10.97 -21.77 -12.17
C LYS A 47 11.49 -22.76 -11.12
N HIS A 48 11.02 -22.62 -9.88
CA HIS A 48 11.47 -23.41 -8.73
C HIS A 48 10.58 -24.62 -8.43
N GLN A 49 9.55 -24.84 -9.25
CA GLN A 49 8.58 -25.92 -9.13
C GLN A 49 7.91 -25.95 -7.74
N ALA A 50 7.50 -24.77 -7.26
CA ALA A 50 6.98 -24.54 -5.92
C ALA A 50 5.46 -24.74 -5.82
N LEU A 51 4.99 -25.15 -4.65
CA LEU A 51 3.58 -25.02 -4.24
C LEU A 51 3.30 -23.56 -3.89
N LEU A 52 2.28 -22.96 -4.49
CA LEU A 52 1.85 -21.61 -4.18
C LEU A 52 0.70 -21.64 -3.19
N VAL A 53 0.83 -20.87 -2.11
CA VAL A 53 -0.26 -20.62 -1.16
C VAL A 53 -0.32 -19.13 -0.83
N ALA A 54 -1.52 -18.61 -0.61
CA ALA A 54 -1.72 -17.25 -0.13
C ALA A 54 -2.70 -17.25 1.03
N LEU A 55 -2.42 -16.46 2.08
CA LEU A 55 -3.32 -16.29 3.23
C LEU A 55 -3.81 -14.85 3.31
N GLU A 56 -5.13 -14.66 3.31
CA GLU A 56 -5.74 -13.35 3.51
C GLU A 56 -5.59 -12.90 4.97
N HIS A 57 -5.28 -11.63 5.16
CA HIS A 57 -5.07 -11.07 6.48
C HIS A 57 -6.38 -11.03 7.27
N ARG A 58 -6.30 -11.33 8.57
CA ARG A 58 -7.43 -11.18 9.50
C ARG A 58 -8.04 -9.78 9.41
N TYR A 59 -9.37 -9.71 9.44
CA TYR A 59 -10.18 -8.48 9.35
C TYR A 59 -10.18 -7.79 7.97
N TYR A 60 -9.63 -8.40 6.93
CA TYR A 60 -9.70 -7.89 5.56
C TYR A 60 -10.40 -8.87 4.63
N GLY A 61 -11.00 -8.35 3.56
CA GLY A 61 -11.72 -9.14 2.56
C GLY A 61 -12.80 -10.02 3.16
N ALA A 62 -12.71 -11.33 2.91
CA ALA A 62 -13.66 -12.31 3.46
C ALA A 62 -13.15 -12.97 4.76
N SER A 63 -12.00 -12.54 5.27
CA SER A 63 -11.42 -12.99 6.53
C SER A 63 -11.92 -12.13 7.69
N ILE A 64 -13.24 -11.95 7.76
CA ILE A 64 -13.93 -11.18 8.80
C ILE A 64 -14.90 -12.14 9.50
N ASN A 65 -14.77 -12.23 10.82
CA ASN A 65 -15.66 -13.06 11.64
C ASN A 65 -17.09 -12.46 11.71
N GLN A 66 -18.07 -13.25 12.16
CA GLN A 66 -19.47 -12.81 12.25
C GLN A 66 -19.71 -11.62 13.20
N ASP A 67 -18.83 -11.41 14.18
CA ASP A 67 -18.83 -10.25 15.08
C ASP A 67 -18.31 -8.96 14.42
N GLY A 68 -17.87 -9.04 13.17
CA GLY A 68 -17.61 -7.91 12.29
C GLY A 68 -16.43 -7.04 12.72
N LEU A 69 -16.52 -5.75 12.39
CA LEU A 69 -15.48 -4.74 12.64
C LEU A 69 -15.82 -3.85 13.85
N THR A 70 -16.44 -4.42 14.88
CA THR A 70 -16.66 -3.69 16.13
C THR A 70 -15.33 -3.45 16.85
N LEU A 71 -15.22 -2.38 17.65
CA LEU A 71 -14.01 -2.10 18.44
C LEU A 71 -13.63 -3.27 19.36
N GLU A 72 -14.64 -3.96 19.92
CA GLU A 72 -14.38 -5.15 20.73
C GLU A 72 -13.81 -6.29 19.89
N ALA A 73 -14.36 -6.56 18.71
CA ALA A 73 -13.84 -7.58 17.80
C ALA A 73 -12.41 -7.23 17.33
N MET A 74 -12.16 -5.97 16.98
CA MET A 74 -10.87 -5.49 16.47
C MET A 74 -9.74 -5.48 17.52
N ARG A 75 -10.00 -5.82 18.80
CA ARG A 75 -8.92 -6.01 19.79
C ARG A 75 -7.90 -7.09 19.39
N PHE A 76 -8.27 -7.98 18.47
CA PHE A 76 -7.39 -9.00 17.91
C PHE A 76 -6.81 -8.65 16.53
N LEU A 77 -7.09 -7.45 16.00
CA LEU A 77 -6.43 -6.93 14.82
C LEU A 77 -5.05 -6.41 15.21
N SER A 78 -4.05 -7.29 15.18
CA SER A 78 -2.65 -6.92 15.43
C SER A 78 -1.70 -7.75 14.57
N SER A 79 -0.52 -7.20 14.32
CA SER A 79 0.53 -7.90 13.56
C SER A 79 0.99 -9.17 14.29
N GLN A 80 1.08 -9.17 15.62
CA GLN A 80 1.44 -10.37 16.39
C GLN A 80 0.44 -11.50 16.15
N GLN A 81 -0.83 -11.16 16.09
CA GLN A 81 -1.90 -12.12 15.86
C GLN A 81 -1.94 -12.60 14.41
N ALA A 82 -1.69 -11.72 13.43
CA ALA A 82 -1.52 -12.10 12.03
C ALA A 82 -0.34 -13.08 11.82
N LEU A 83 0.78 -12.86 12.52
CA LEU A 83 1.91 -13.79 12.50
C LEU A 83 1.55 -15.18 13.08
N ALA A 84 0.69 -15.22 14.10
CA ALA A 84 0.19 -16.47 14.65
C ALA A 84 -0.76 -17.22 13.68
N ASP A 85 -1.53 -16.49 12.87
CA ASP A 85 -2.33 -17.08 11.81
C ASP A 85 -1.45 -17.69 10.73
N LEU A 86 -0.38 -17.01 10.33
CA LEU A 86 0.59 -17.56 9.37
C LEU A 86 1.24 -18.85 9.87
N ALA A 87 1.60 -18.92 11.15
CA ALA A 87 2.13 -20.14 11.77
C ALA A 87 1.09 -21.29 11.76
N SER A 88 -0.18 -20.97 12.05
CA SER A 88 -1.28 -21.93 12.03
C SER A 88 -1.59 -22.41 10.61
N PHE A 89 -1.55 -21.51 9.63
CA PHE A 89 -1.76 -21.81 8.22
C PHE A 89 -0.62 -22.67 7.64
N HIS A 90 0.63 -22.37 8.00
CA HIS A 90 1.77 -23.23 7.68
C HIS A 90 1.53 -24.67 8.14
N LEU A 91 1.08 -24.87 9.40
CA LEU A 91 0.79 -26.20 9.94
C LEU A 91 -0.34 -26.89 9.15
N PHE A 92 -1.43 -26.16 8.86
CA PHE A 92 -2.56 -26.67 8.09
C PHE A 92 -2.13 -27.16 6.69
N VAL A 93 -1.40 -26.34 5.93
CA VAL A 93 -0.91 -26.69 4.59
C VAL A 93 0.09 -27.84 4.66
N SER A 94 0.99 -27.82 5.65
CA SER A 94 1.97 -28.90 5.84
C SER A 94 1.30 -30.26 6.08
N GLN A 95 0.25 -30.30 6.88
CA GLN A 95 -0.54 -31.51 7.10
C GLN A 95 -1.32 -31.92 5.84
N LYS A 96 -1.97 -30.96 5.17
CA LYS A 96 -2.76 -31.21 3.96
C LYS A 96 -1.95 -31.86 2.84
N TYR A 97 -0.68 -31.49 2.70
CA TYR A 97 0.20 -31.94 1.62
C TYR A 97 1.35 -32.85 2.06
N ASN A 98 1.34 -33.33 3.31
CA ASN A 98 2.39 -34.17 3.89
C ASN A 98 3.79 -33.55 3.75
N LEU A 99 3.89 -32.23 3.89
CA LEU A 99 5.14 -31.50 3.77
C LEU A 99 6.02 -31.77 4.97
N THR A 100 7.32 -31.82 4.73
CA THR A 100 8.34 -32.06 5.76
C THR A 100 9.38 -30.95 5.73
N GLN A 101 10.39 -31.05 6.60
CA GLN A 101 11.54 -30.14 6.59
C GLN A 101 12.33 -30.14 5.26
N LYS A 102 12.06 -31.10 4.36
CA LYS A 102 12.61 -31.11 3.00
C LYS A 102 11.97 -30.09 2.06
N ASN A 103 10.79 -29.57 2.41
CA ASN A 103 10.06 -28.57 1.63
C ASN A 103 10.31 -27.18 2.25
N PRO A 104 11.32 -26.42 1.78
CA PRO A 104 11.57 -25.12 2.37
C PRO A 104 10.42 -24.17 2.04
N TRP A 105 9.99 -23.43 3.07
CA TRP A 105 8.99 -22.37 2.94
C TRP A 105 9.66 -21.02 2.72
N ILE A 106 9.21 -20.27 1.72
CA ILE A 106 9.63 -18.90 1.43
C ILE A 106 8.40 -18.01 1.53
N SER A 107 8.43 -16.98 2.37
CA SER A 107 7.34 -16.01 2.47
C SER A 107 7.58 -14.80 1.57
N PHE A 108 6.51 -14.25 1.01
CA PHE A 108 6.50 -13.09 0.14
C PHE A 108 5.49 -12.06 0.65
N GLY A 109 5.83 -10.78 0.52
CA GLY A 109 4.93 -9.67 0.79
C GLY A 109 5.53 -8.34 0.35
N GLY A 110 4.66 -7.39 0.00
CA GLY A 110 5.01 -5.99 -0.30
C GLY A 110 4.39 -5.04 0.73
N SER A 111 4.96 -3.87 1.00
CA SER A 111 4.41 -2.91 1.98
C SER A 111 4.30 -3.54 3.39
N TYR A 112 3.19 -3.36 4.12
CA TYR A 112 2.94 -4.01 5.40
C TYR A 112 3.04 -5.56 5.35
N PRO A 113 2.50 -6.26 4.33
CA PRO A 113 2.81 -7.67 4.12
C PRO A 113 4.29 -8.00 4.01
N GLY A 114 5.08 -7.10 3.44
CA GLY A 114 6.55 -7.21 3.42
C GLY A 114 7.11 -7.17 4.83
N SER A 115 6.62 -6.27 5.68
CA SER A 115 6.97 -6.23 7.11
C SER A 115 6.55 -7.52 7.82
N LEU A 116 5.35 -8.03 7.56
CA LEU A 116 4.90 -9.33 8.08
C LEU A 116 5.80 -10.48 7.61
N SER A 117 6.22 -10.51 6.34
CA SER A 117 7.13 -11.52 5.79
C SER A 117 8.46 -11.52 6.54
N ALA A 118 9.06 -10.34 6.71
CA ALA A 118 10.30 -10.18 7.48
C ALA A 118 10.12 -10.62 8.95
N TRP A 119 9.05 -10.18 9.61
CA TRP A 119 8.79 -10.52 11.01
C TRP A 119 8.41 -11.99 11.19
N PHE A 120 7.76 -12.62 10.22
CA PHE A 120 7.42 -14.04 10.26
C PHE A 120 8.68 -14.88 10.23
N ARG A 121 9.61 -14.59 9.31
CA ARG A 121 10.94 -15.22 9.31
C ARG A 121 11.71 -14.98 10.61
N LEU A 122 11.66 -13.77 11.16
CA LEU A 122 12.37 -13.42 12.40
C LEU A 122 11.79 -14.15 13.63
N LYS A 123 10.47 -14.25 13.75
CA LYS A 123 9.78 -14.82 14.92
C LYS A 123 9.59 -16.33 14.83
N PHE A 124 9.44 -16.87 13.62
CA PHE A 124 9.21 -18.28 13.35
C PHE A 124 10.27 -18.84 12.38
N PRO A 125 11.59 -18.72 12.70
CA PRO A 125 12.65 -19.16 11.80
C PRO A 125 12.69 -20.69 11.59
N HIS A 126 11.95 -21.44 12.40
CA HIS A 126 11.78 -22.88 12.30
C HIS A 126 10.64 -23.29 11.34
N LEU A 127 9.81 -22.33 10.90
CA LEU A 127 8.71 -22.57 9.94
C LEU A 127 9.04 -22.04 8.55
N VAL A 128 9.68 -20.86 8.45
CA VAL A 128 9.99 -20.23 7.17
C VAL A 128 11.49 -20.12 6.98
N TYR A 129 11.99 -20.65 5.88
CA TYR A 129 13.40 -20.67 5.52
C TYR A 129 13.91 -19.28 5.12
N ALA A 130 13.17 -18.56 4.28
CA ALA A 130 13.53 -17.23 3.80
C ALA A 130 12.31 -16.33 3.63
N ALA A 131 12.52 -15.01 3.65
CA ALA A 131 11.49 -14.01 3.42
C ALA A 131 11.92 -13.04 2.32
N VAL A 132 11.03 -12.81 1.36
CA VAL A 132 11.05 -11.70 0.43
C VAL A 132 10.13 -10.62 1.00
N ALA A 133 10.74 -9.51 1.44
CA ALA A 133 10.07 -8.40 2.12
C ALA A 133 10.24 -7.12 1.27
N SER A 134 9.42 -7.01 0.23
CA SER A 134 9.52 -5.93 -0.75
C SER A 134 8.96 -4.62 -0.19
N SER A 135 9.71 -3.53 -0.31
CA SER A 135 9.32 -2.19 0.14
C SER A 135 8.73 -2.16 1.56
N ALA A 136 9.30 -2.95 2.47
CA ALA A 136 8.74 -3.22 3.79
C ALA A 136 9.14 -2.14 4.81
N PRO A 137 8.20 -1.36 5.38
CA PRO A 137 8.48 -0.46 6.49
C PRO A 137 8.59 -1.25 7.81
N VAL A 138 9.73 -1.92 8.02
CA VAL A 138 9.96 -2.79 9.20
C VAL A 138 10.19 -2.00 10.49
N ARG A 139 10.43 -0.69 10.39
CA ARG A 139 10.54 0.24 11.51
C ARG A 139 9.30 1.12 11.54
N ALA A 140 8.58 1.08 12.65
CA ALA A 140 7.47 1.99 12.88
C ALA A 140 8.02 3.34 13.35
N GLU A 141 7.68 4.40 12.62
CA GLU A 141 8.08 5.77 12.92
C GLU A 141 6.81 6.62 13.05
N LEU A 142 6.65 7.32 14.17
CA LEU A 142 5.45 8.12 14.44
C LEU A 142 5.37 9.32 13.48
N ASP A 143 6.51 10.00 13.31
CA ASP A 143 6.65 11.17 12.44
C ASP A 143 7.66 10.85 11.33
N PHE A 144 7.18 10.21 10.27
CA PHE A 144 8.02 9.69 9.19
C PHE A 144 8.30 10.74 8.11
N THR A 145 8.91 11.86 8.50
CA THR A 145 9.23 12.98 7.57
C THR A 145 10.13 12.57 6.40
N ASP A 146 10.90 11.48 6.56
CA ASP A 146 11.78 10.96 5.50
C ASP A 146 10.99 10.49 4.26
N TYR A 147 9.75 10.03 4.42
CA TYR A 147 8.87 9.74 3.28
C TYR A 147 8.69 10.98 2.39
N ASN A 148 8.36 12.12 3.01
CA ASN A 148 8.17 13.39 2.29
C ASN A 148 9.48 13.92 1.69
N LYS A 149 10.64 13.61 2.29
CA LYS A 149 11.94 13.94 1.70
C LYS A 149 12.18 13.15 0.42
N VAL A 150 11.85 11.86 0.39
CA VAL A 150 11.94 11.03 -0.82
C VAL A 150 10.97 11.53 -1.89
N VAL A 151 9.73 11.85 -1.53
CA VAL A 151 8.76 12.47 -2.46
C VAL A 151 9.33 13.75 -3.08
N ALA A 152 9.88 14.65 -2.26
CA ALA A 152 10.50 15.88 -2.74
C ALA A 152 11.69 15.60 -3.68
N GLN A 153 12.55 14.63 -3.35
CA GLN A 153 13.67 14.22 -4.20
C GLN A 153 13.19 13.70 -5.55
N SER A 154 12.19 12.80 -5.56
CA SER A 154 11.59 12.24 -6.77
C SER A 154 10.98 13.32 -7.67
N LEU A 155 10.27 14.29 -7.11
CA LEU A 155 9.73 15.43 -7.88
C LEU A 155 10.82 16.31 -8.51
N SER A 156 12.05 16.23 -8.02
CA SER A 156 13.21 16.92 -8.59
C SER A 156 14.05 16.08 -9.56
N ASP A 157 13.79 14.78 -9.67
CA ASP A 157 14.62 13.85 -10.43
C ASP A 157 14.23 13.83 -11.93
N PRO A 158 15.14 14.26 -12.84
CA PRO A 158 14.86 14.28 -14.27
C PRO A 158 14.66 12.88 -14.89
N VAL A 159 15.14 11.80 -14.26
CA VAL A 159 14.99 10.42 -14.77
C VAL A 159 13.51 10.04 -14.89
N ILE A 160 12.70 10.43 -13.90
CA ILE A 160 11.26 10.17 -13.86
C ILE A 160 10.42 11.35 -14.34
N GLY A 161 11.05 12.38 -14.92
CA GLY A 161 10.37 13.57 -15.45
C GLY A 161 10.13 14.68 -14.42
N GLY A 162 10.76 14.60 -13.25
CA GLY A 162 10.86 15.69 -12.29
C GLY A 162 11.84 16.78 -12.72
N SER A 163 11.91 17.85 -11.93
CA SER A 163 12.91 18.91 -12.07
C SER A 163 12.97 19.78 -10.82
N SER A 164 14.08 20.50 -10.60
CA SER A 164 14.16 21.51 -9.52
C SER A 164 13.02 22.53 -9.62
N GLN A 165 12.65 22.92 -10.84
CA GLN A 165 11.51 23.82 -11.09
C GLN A 165 10.17 23.19 -10.67
N CYS A 166 9.95 21.90 -10.92
CA CYS A 166 8.74 21.19 -10.46
C CYS A 166 8.65 21.21 -8.94
N LEU A 167 9.72 20.80 -8.25
CA LEU A 167 9.76 20.81 -6.79
C LEU A 167 9.52 22.22 -6.21
N ASP A 168 10.12 23.24 -6.81
CA ASP A 168 9.93 24.63 -6.40
C ASP A 168 8.49 25.12 -6.62
N ARG A 169 7.83 24.69 -7.70
CA ARG A 169 6.41 24.98 -7.95
C ARG A 169 5.53 24.32 -6.89
N VAL A 170 5.79 23.05 -6.56
CA VAL A 170 5.04 22.33 -5.50
C VAL A 170 5.24 23.01 -4.13
N ARG A 171 6.47 23.34 -3.76
CA ARG A 171 6.73 24.06 -2.49
C ARG A 171 5.98 25.39 -2.42
N LYS A 172 6.05 26.19 -3.48
CA LYS A 172 5.37 27.50 -3.54
C LYS A 172 3.86 27.37 -3.48
N SER A 173 3.27 26.35 -4.10
CA SER A 173 1.82 26.15 -4.06
C SER A 173 1.33 25.82 -2.66
N PHE A 174 2.04 24.96 -1.91
CA PHE A 174 1.70 24.67 -0.52
C PHE A 174 1.94 25.86 0.42
N GLN A 175 2.97 26.68 0.19
CA GLN A 175 3.16 27.94 0.92
C GLN A 175 1.99 28.92 0.70
N GLU A 176 1.44 28.96 -0.52
CA GLU A 176 0.28 29.81 -0.84
C GLU A 176 -0.99 29.27 -0.17
N VAL A 177 -1.22 27.96 -0.18
CA VAL A 177 -2.34 27.33 0.57
C VAL A 177 -2.23 27.65 2.07
N ASP A 178 -1.06 27.47 2.66
CA ASP A 178 -0.79 27.78 4.07
C ASP A 178 -1.08 29.25 4.40
N SER A 179 -0.65 30.17 3.53
CA SER A 179 -0.92 31.61 3.67
C SER A 179 -2.43 31.93 3.62
N ILE A 180 -3.19 31.25 2.75
CA ILE A 180 -4.64 31.42 2.62
C ILE A 180 -5.36 30.92 3.87
N LEU A 181 -4.94 29.78 4.44
CA LEU A 181 -5.45 29.24 5.69
C LEU A 181 -5.19 30.19 6.87
N HIS A 182 -3.96 30.68 7.02
CA HIS A 182 -3.59 31.64 8.07
C HIS A 182 -4.35 32.97 7.97
N ALA A 183 -4.68 33.41 6.75
CA ALA A 183 -5.50 34.59 6.51
C ALA A 183 -7.00 34.36 6.78
N GLY A 184 -7.42 33.14 7.12
CA GLY A 184 -8.82 32.78 7.35
C GLY A 184 -9.68 32.76 6.08
N ASN A 185 -9.08 32.77 4.88
CA ASN A 185 -9.82 32.80 3.61
C ASN A 185 -10.13 31.39 3.10
N VAL A 186 -10.70 30.57 3.99
CA VAL A 186 -10.98 29.15 3.78
C VAL A 186 -11.96 28.94 2.62
N SER A 187 -12.96 29.81 2.48
CA SER A 187 -13.94 29.74 1.39
C SER A 187 -13.31 29.82 -0.02
N LYS A 188 -12.13 30.44 -0.13
CA LYS A 188 -11.37 30.44 -1.39
C LYS A 188 -10.86 29.04 -1.72
N LEU A 189 -10.28 28.33 -0.75
CA LEU A 189 -9.78 26.97 -0.93
C LEU A 189 -10.92 26.01 -1.26
N GLU A 190 -12.04 26.11 -0.54
CA GLU A 190 -13.25 25.30 -0.80
C GLU A 190 -13.70 25.42 -2.26
N ARG A 191 -13.80 26.66 -2.78
CA ARG A 191 -14.17 26.89 -4.19
C ARG A 191 -13.09 26.44 -5.16
N ASP A 192 -11.82 26.74 -4.86
CA ASP A 192 -10.71 26.51 -5.78
C ASP A 192 -10.39 25.03 -5.97
N PHE A 193 -10.58 24.24 -4.93
CA PHE A 193 -10.32 22.80 -4.91
C PHE A 193 -11.59 21.94 -4.89
N SER A 194 -12.76 22.58 -4.98
CA SER A 194 -14.08 21.92 -5.08
C SER A 194 -14.37 20.99 -3.90
N SER A 195 -14.16 21.49 -2.68
CA SER A 195 -14.47 20.75 -1.45
C SER A 195 -15.96 20.36 -1.40
N CYS A 196 -16.24 19.10 -1.05
CA CYS A 196 -17.61 18.59 -0.95
C CYS A 196 -18.38 19.15 0.25
N SER A 197 -17.68 19.68 1.27
CA SER A 197 -18.26 20.22 2.49
C SER A 197 -17.43 21.41 3.00
N PRO A 198 -18.02 22.31 3.81
CA PRO A 198 -17.28 23.41 4.42
C PRO A 198 -16.19 22.92 5.36
N LEU A 199 -15.04 23.60 5.38
CA LEU A 199 -13.92 23.30 6.27
C LEU A 199 -14.10 24.04 7.61
N GLN A 200 -14.38 23.30 8.68
CA GLN A 200 -14.89 23.79 9.95
C GLN A 200 -13.84 23.87 11.07
N GLY A 201 -12.56 23.75 10.76
CA GLY A 201 -11.50 23.97 11.75
C GLY A 201 -10.17 23.31 11.41
N PRO A 202 -9.25 23.26 12.38
CA PRO A 202 -7.88 22.76 12.19
C PRO A 202 -7.81 21.32 11.67
N ASP A 203 -8.71 20.45 12.11
CA ASP A 203 -8.74 19.05 11.66
C ASP A 203 -9.09 18.97 10.16
N ASP A 204 -10.11 19.71 9.73
CA ASP A 204 -10.50 19.80 8.31
C ASP A 204 -9.39 20.47 7.47
N TYR A 205 -8.66 21.44 8.02
CA TYR A 205 -7.55 22.07 7.31
C TYR A 205 -6.37 21.10 7.15
N THR A 206 -6.09 20.31 8.17
CA THR A 206 -5.05 19.28 8.14
C THR A 206 -5.42 18.23 7.10
N GLU A 207 -6.63 17.72 7.14
CA GLU A 207 -7.14 16.73 6.17
C GLU A 207 -7.13 17.29 4.74
N PHE A 208 -7.55 18.54 4.55
CA PHE A 208 -7.52 19.21 3.25
C PHE A 208 -6.10 19.28 2.67
N VAL A 209 -5.11 19.71 3.48
CA VAL A 209 -3.71 19.81 3.03
C VAL A 209 -3.12 18.42 2.79
N SER A 210 -3.43 17.44 3.63
CA SER A 210 -3.02 16.04 3.45
C SER A 210 -3.53 15.47 2.13
N ASN A 211 -4.82 15.66 1.81
CA ASN A 211 -5.39 15.21 0.54
C ASN A 211 -4.69 15.81 -0.68
N LEU A 212 -4.29 17.09 -0.61
CA LEU A 212 -3.51 17.71 -1.69
C LEU A 212 -2.09 17.14 -1.79
N ALA A 213 -1.46 16.83 -0.66
CA ALA A 213 -0.13 16.20 -0.62
C ALA A 213 -0.16 14.77 -1.15
N ASP A 214 -1.22 14.01 -0.83
CA ASP A 214 -1.42 12.62 -1.21
C ASP A 214 -1.40 12.40 -2.72
N ILE A 215 -1.81 13.41 -3.52
CA ILE A 215 -1.74 13.34 -4.98
C ILE A 215 -0.28 13.18 -5.44
N PHE A 216 0.65 13.94 -4.85
CA PHE A 216 2.07 13.87 -5.18
C PHE A 216 2.71 12.61 -4.58
N MET A 217 2.35 12.27 -3.35
CA MET A 217 2.85 11.09 -2.65
C MET A 217 2.46 9.80 -3.40
N GLY A 218 1.19 9.66 -3.77
CA GLY A 218 0.68 8.55 -4.56
C GLY A 218 1.31 8.49 -5.95
N ALA A 219 1.55 9.62 -6.60
CA ALA A 219 2.26 9.66 -7.88
C ALA A 219 3.70 9.16 -7.78
N VAL A 220 4.43 9.59 -6.76
CA VAL A 220 5.80 9.09 -6.54
C VAL A 220 5.80 7.61 -6.17
N GLN A 221 4.85 7.17 -5.34
CA GLN A 221 4.79 5.80 -4.86
C GLN A 221 4.49 4.78 -5.97
N TYR A 222 3.56 5.09 -6.87
CA TYR A 222 3.13 4.16 -7.91
C TYR A 222 3.73 4.45 -9.29
N ASN A 223 4.23 5.65 -9.55
CA ASN A 223 4.83 6.10 -10.81
C ASN A 223 4.53 5.27 -12.07
N MET A 224 3.43 5.58 -12.75
CA MET A 224 2.93 4.89 -13.96
C MET A 224 2.36 3.48 -13.76
N GLU A 225 2.35 2.94 -12.54
CA GLU A 225 1.71 1.65 -12.22
C GLU A 225 0.21 1.78 -11.92
N SER A 226 -0.31 3.01 -11.78
CA SER A 226 -1.73 3.26 -11.56
C SER A 226 -2.24 4.48 -12.35
N PRO A 227 -3.53 4.54 -12.71
CA PRO A 227 -4.09 5.72 -13.36
C PRO A 227 -3.88 6.98 -12.52
N GLY A 228 -3.29 8.02 -13.12
CA GLY A 228 -3.05 9.30 -12.47
C GLY A 228 -1.76 9.41 -11.66
N SER A 229 -0.98 8.34 -11.49
CA SER A 229 0.26 8.37 -10.70
C SER A 229 1.51 8.71 -11.51
N ASP A 230 1.43 9.51 -12.57
CA ASP A 230 2.58 9.79 -13.44
C ASP A 230 3.32 11.08 -12.99
N VAL A 231 4.52 10.90 -12.42
CA VAL A 231 5.35 12.01 -11.93
C VAL A 231 5.66 13.03 -13.02
N ARG A 232 5.95 12.58 -14.25
CA ARG A 232 6.25 13.47 -15.39
C ARG A 232 5.04 14.32 -15.75
N LYS A 233 3.83 13.75 -15.75
CA LYS A 233 2.60 14.50 -16.05
C LYS A 233 2.29 15.53 -14.97
N ILE A 234 2.37 15.15 -13.70
CA ILE A 234 2.14 16.07 -12.58
C ILE A 234 3.15 17.21 -12.61
N CYS A 235 4.44 16.91 -12.79
CA CYS A 235 5.46 17.95 -12.92
C CYS A 235 5.24 18.83 -14.17
N GLY A 236 4.79 18.24 -15.28
CA GLY A 236 4.39 18.97 -16.48
C GLY A 236 3.34 20.03 -16.16
N HIS A 237 2.24 19.65 -15.50
CA HIS A 237 1.17 20.58 -15.10
C HIS A 237 1.67 21.68 -14.16
N MET A 238 2.47 21.32 -13.15
CA MET A 238 3.02 22.28 -12.19
C MET A 238 3.94 23.32 -12.87
N VAL A 239 4.73 22.90 -13.85
CA VAL A 239 5.70 23.77 -14.54
C VAL A 239 5.02 24.62 -15.61
N SER A 240 4.04 24.08 -16.34
CA SER A 240 3.38 24.78 -17.45
C SER A 240 2.34 25.81 -17.01
N ALA A 241 1.83 25.72 -15.78
CA ALA A 241 0.83 26.66 -15.26
C ALA A 241 1.40 28.08 -15.09
N GLN A 242 0.52 29.09 -15.12
CA GLN A 242 0.92 30.49 -14.98
C GLN A 242 1.49 30.75 -13.58
N SER A 243 0.90 30.14 -12.55
CA SER A 243 1.36 30.20 -11.17
C SER A 243 1.51 28.82 -10.52
N ALA A 244 2.21 28.76 -9.38
CA ALA A 244 2.33 27.55 -8.60
C ALA A 244 0.97 27.05 -8.09
N TYR A 245 0.15 27.96 -7.56
CA TYR A 245 -1.19 27.65 -7.06
C TYR A 245 -2.15 27.20 -8.16
N GLU A 246 -2.08 27.79 -9.36
CA GLU A 246 -2.84 27.32 -10.52
C GLU A 246 -2.42 25.90 -10.90
N GLY A 247 -1.11 25.60 -10.90
CA GLY A 247 -0.60 24.25 -11.14
C GLY A 247 -1.19 23.23 -10.17
N LEU A 248 -1.21 23.56 -8.87
CA LEU A 248 -1.80 22.69 -7.84
C LEU A 248 -3.30 22.46 -8.05
N ARG A 249 -4.05 23.51 -8.42
CA ARG A 249 -5.48 23.37 -8.79
C ARG A 249 -5.70 22.45 -9.99
N ILE A 250 -4.86 22.55 -11.02
CA ILE A 250 -4.94 21.70 -12.21
C ILE A 250 -4.66 20.24 -11.81
N VAL A 251 -3.59 20.00 -11.05
CA VAL A 251 -3.24 18.66 -10.56
C VAL A 251 -4.37 18.05 -9.73
N ASN A 252 -4.97 18.83 -8.82
CA ASN A 252 -6.15 18.41 -8.07
C ASN A 252 -7.31 18.05 -8.99
N SER A 253 -7.67 18.93 -9.93
CA SER A 253 -8.79 18.69 -10.85
C SER A 253 -8.61 17.43 -11.70
N VAL A 254 -7.39 17.19 -12.21
CA VAL A 254 -7.05 15.97 -12.97
C VAL A 254 -7.18 14.75 -12.07
N SER A 255 -6.60 14.79 -10.86
CA SER A 255 -6.71 13.70 -9.89
C SER A 255 -8.19 13.39 -9.56
N SER A 256 -8.96 14.39 -9.14
CA SER A 256 -10.38 14.23 -8.82
C SER A 256 -11.20 13.68 -9.99
N SER A 257 -10.85 13.99 -11.24
CA SER A 257 -11.56 13.42 -12.40
C SER A 257 -11.30 11.92 -12.59
N LEU A 258 -10.09 11.45 -12.27
CA LEU A 258 -9.70 10.05 -12.40
C LEU A 258 -10.30 9.19 -11.28
N TRP A 259 -10.37 9.73 -10.07
CA TRP A 259 -10.94 9.04 -8.91
C TRP A 259 -12.46 9.23 -8.79
N GLY A 260 -12.97 10.40 -9.17
CA GLY A 260 -14.40 10.74 -9.15
C GLY A 260 -15.23 10.01 -10.21
N ALA A 261 -14.62 9.57 -11.32
CA ALA A 261 -15.28 8.70 -12.29
C ALA A 261 -15.50 7.26 -11.76
N ASN A 262 -14.80 6.88 -10.68
CA ASN A 262 -14.87 5.56 -10.05
C ASN A 262 -15.51 5.60 -8.65
N SER A 263 -15.88 6.77 -8.13
CA SER A 263 -16.48 6.92 -6.79
C SER A 263 -18.01 6.87 -6.80
N HIS A 264 -18.58 5.96 -7.60
CA HIS A 264 -19.91 5.42 -7.34
C HIS A 264 -19.74 4.08 -6.62
N TYR A 265 -19.39 4.15 -5.34
CA TYR A 265 -19.57 3.06 -4.39
C TYR A 265 -20.76 3.38 -3.50
#